data_AF-A0A0L6W9W8-F1
#
_entry.id   AF-A0A0L6W9W8-F1
#
_cell.length_a   1.000
_cell.length_b   1.000
_cell.length_c   1.000
_cell.angle_alpha   90.00
_cell.angle_beta   90.00
_cell.angle_gamma   90.00
#
_symmetry.space_group_name_H-M   'P 1'
#
loop_
_entity.id
_entity.type
_entity.pdbx_description
1 polymer ?
#
loop_
_entity_poly.entity_id
_entity_poly.type
_entity_poly.pdbx_seq_one_letter_code
_entity_poly.pdbx_strand_id
1 'polypeptide(L)'
;MGDTYSSPGDPLFYLHHANLDRLWWKWQRIDPSTRLYQISGRSTQIPPYRKVTLNTTLPTGTFGQSIQIHHVMDIGNKLLCYTYV
;
A
#
# COMPACT_ATOMS: atom_id res chain seq x y z
N MET A 1 10.58 16.21 4.13
CA MET A 1 10.07 15.30 3.06
C MET A 1 10.34 15.79 1.61
N GLY A 2 11.38 16.60 1.34
CA GLY A 2 11.62 17.12 -0.03
C GLY A 2 12.38 16.17 -0.96
N ASP A 3 13.13 15.23 -0.39
CA ASP A 3 13.83 14.16 -1.11
C ASP A 3 13.01 12.87 -1.07
N THR A 4 12.76 12.24 -2.21
CA THR A 4 11.86 11.08 -2.32
C THR A 4 12.42 9.83 -1.65
N TYR A 5 13.73 9.60 -1.73
CA TYR A 5 14.39 8.38 -1.23
C TYR A 5 14.59 8.39 0.28
N SER A 6 14.87 9.56 0.85
CA SER A 6 15.13 9.77 2.27
C SER A 6 13.96 10.42 3.01
N SER A 7 12.80 10.59 2.35
CA SER A 7 11.59 11.17 2.95
C SER A 7 11.17 10.53 4.29
N PRO A 8 11.34 9.22 4.55
CA PRO A 8 11.00 8.64 5.85
C PRO A 8 11.88 9.11 7.02
N GLY A 9 13.02 9.77 6.76
CA GLY A 9 13.87 10.37 7.81
C GLY A 9 13.23 11.59 8.48
N ASP A 10 12.19 12.17 7.88
CA ASP A 10 11.37 13.24 8.46
C ASP A 10 10.17 12.62 9.22
N PRO A 11 10.01 12.84 10.54
CA PRO A 11 8.92 12.23 11.30
C PRO A 11 7.51 12.50 10.77
N LEU A 12 7.30 13.61 10.05
CA LEU A 12 6.01 13.92 9.44
C LEU A 12 5.62 12.95 8.31
N PHE A 13 6.58 12.19 7.76
CA PHE A 13 6.33 11.18 6.74
C PHE A 13 5.25 10.18 7.16
N TYR A 14 5.31 9.70 8.40
CA TYR A 14 4.39 8.68 8.89
C TYR A 14 2.97 9.20 9.03
N LEU A 15 2.80 10.44 9.55
CA LEU A 15 1.49 11.08 9.64
C LEU A 15 0.93 11.41 8.25
N HIS A 16 1.79 11.85 7.33
CA HIS A 16 1.42 12.11 5.95
C HIS A 16 0.91 10.83 5.26
N HIS A 17 1.66 9.74 5.34
CA HIS A 17 1.28 8.46 4.73
C HIS A 17 0.10 7.77 5.42
N ALA A 18 -0.09 7.94 6.74
CA ALA A 18 -1.29 7.48 7.41
C ALA A 18 -2.55 8.19 6.89
N ASN A 19 -2.47 9.49 6.59
CA ASN A 19 -3.61 10.19 5.99
C ASN A 19 -3.82 9.79 4.52
N LEU A 20 -2.77 9.50 3.76
CA LEU A 20 -2.90 8.93 2.41
C LEU A 20 -3.60 7.56 2.45
N ASP A 21 -3.19 6.68 3.35
CA ASP A 21 -3.81 5.37 3.56
C ASP A 21 -5.29 5.52 3.98
N ARG A 22 -5.61 6.46 4.86
CA ARG A 22 -7.00 6.80 5.23
C ARG A 22 -7.84 7.23 4.02
N LEU A 23 -7.29 8.04 3.13
CA LEU A 23 -8.00 8.47 1.92
C LEU A 23 -8.22 7.29 0.96
N TRP A 24 -7.21 6.43 0.79
CA TRP A 24 -7.32 5.22 -0.02
C TRP A 24 -8.35 4.24 0.54
N TRP A 25 -8.32 4.01 1.85
CA TRP A 25 -9.32 3.21 2.56
C TRP A 25 -10.73 3.76 2.36
N LYS A 26 -10.95 5.08 2.56
CA LYS A 26 -12.26 5.71 2.29
C LYS A 26 -12.72 5.48 0.86
N TRP A 27 -11.81 5.59 -0.11
CA TRP A 27 -12.11 5.31 -1.52
C TRP A 27 -12.52 3.84 -1.74
N GLN A 28 -11.85 2.88 -1.11
CA GLN A 28 -12.21 1.45 -1.18
C GLN A 28 -13.60 1.20 -0.57
N ARG A 29 -13.92 1.86 0.55
CA ARG A 29 -15.18 1.66 1.29
C ARG A 29 -16.43 2.15 0.57
N ILE A 30 -16.30 3.02 -0.43
CA ILE A 30 -17.43 3.49 -1.25
C ILE A 30 -18.06 2.35 -2.07
N ASP A 31 -17.24 1.42 -2.58
CA ASP A 31 -17.70 0.23 -3.32
C ASP A 31 -16.73 -0.93 -3.08
N PRO A 32 -16.83 -1.62 -1.94
CA PRO A 32 -15.88 -2.66 -1.56
C PRO A 32 -15.88 -3.85 -2.52
N SER A 33 -17.03 -4.18 -3.12
CA SER A 33 -17.17 -5.27 -4.09
C SER A 33 -16.23 -5.11 -5.30
N THR A 34 -16.07 -3.87 -5.77
CA THR A 34 -15.23 -3.58 -6.92
C THR A 34 -13.83 -3.13 -6.52
N ARG A 35 -13.73 -2.29 -5.47
CA ARG A 35 -12.51 -1.50 -5.19
C ARG A 35 -11.54 -2.14 -4.22
N LEU A 36 -12.00 -3.01 -3.33
CA LEU A 36 -11.15 -3.55 -2.25
C LEU A 36 -9.92 -4.26 -2.82
N TYR A 37 -10.10 -5.04 -3.89
CA TYR A 37 -9.05 -5.80 -4.56
C TYR A 37 -8.72 -5.26 -5.97
N GLN A 38 -9.15 -4.03 -6.27
CA GLN A 38 -8.83 -3.40 -7.54
C GLN A 38 -7.34 -3.06 -7.61
N ILE A 39 -6.65 -3.53 -8.65
CA ILE A 39 -5.22 -3.28 -8.85
C ILE A 39 -4.89 -3.08 -10.32
N SER A 40 -3.99 -2.15 -10.61
CA SER A 40 -3.43 -1.93 -11.94
C SER A 40 -2.06 -1.25 -11.85
N GLY A 41 -1.33 -1.17 -12.96
CA GLY A 41 -0.03 -0.50 -13.03
C GLY A 41 1.15 -1.41 -13.33
N ARG A 42 2.32 -0.77 -13.47
CA ARG A 42 3.62 -1.39 -13.80
C ARG A 42 4.50 -1.44 -12.55
N SER A 43 5.36 -2.45 -12.45
CA SER A 43 6.24 -2.66 -11.29
C SER A 43 7.36 -1.63 -11.14
N THR A 44 7.84 -1.07 -12.25
CA THR A 44 8.95 -0.11 -12.30
C THR A 44 8.64 1.00 -13.30
N GLN A 45 9.26 2.16 -13.12
CA GLN A 45 9.18 3.26 -14.08
C GLN A 45 9.98 2.97 -15.36
N ILE A 46 11.17 2.37 -15.20
CA ILE A 46 12.10 2.06 -16.28
C ILE A 46 11.99 0.56 -16.64
N PRO A 47 11.96 0.20 -17.95
CA PRO A 47 11.98 -1.19 -18.38
C PRO A 47 13.19 -2.00 -17.86
N PRO A 48 13.05 -3.32 -17.68
CA PRO A 48 11.85 -4.13 -17.94
C PRO A 48 10.82 -4.00 -16.80
N TYR A 49 9.56 -3.72 -17.17
CA TYR A 49 8.45 -3.68 -16.22
C TYR A 49 7.58 -4.94 -16.30
N ARG A 50 6.91 -5.28 -15.20
CA ARG A 50 5.90 -6.33 -15.11
C ARG A 50 4.56 -5.71 -14.69
N LYS A 51 3.44 -6.31 -15.13
CA LYS A 51 2.11 -5.90 -14.65
C LYS A 51 1.96 -6.32 -13.20
N VAL A 52 1.59 -5.37 -12.33
CA VAL A 52 1.32 -5.66 -10.92
C VAL A 52 -0.04 -6.35 -10.79
N THR A 53 -0.10 -7.40 -9.98
CA THR A 53 -1.31 -8.17 -9.67
C THR A 53 -1.41 -8.41 -8.18
N LEU A 54 -2.55 -8.90 -7.70
CA LEU A 54 -2.74 -9.24 -6.28
C LEU A 54 -1.76 -10.31 -5.77
N ASN A 55 -1.23 -11.16 -6.66
CA ASN A 55 -0.26 -12.21 -6.34
C ASN A 55 1.20 -11.70 -6.35
N THR A 56 1.44 -10.46 -6.78
CA THR A 56 2.78 -9.86 -6.76
C THR A 56 3.26 -9.75 -5.31
N THR A 57 4.49 -10.19 -5.05
CA THR A 57 5.11 -10.12 -3.72
C THR A 57 5.70 -8.73 -3.48
N LEU A 58 5.27 -8.09 -2.40
CA LEU A 58 5.86 -6.86 -1.87
C LEU A 58 7.08 -7.21 -1.01
N PRO A 59 8.28 -6.75 -1.37
CA PRO A 59 9.44 -6.88 -0.52
C PRO A 59 9.36 -5.86 0.62
N THR A 60 9.34 -6.33 1.86
CA THR A 60 9.33 -5.48 3.07
C THR A 60 10.75 -5.23 3.62
N GLY A 61 11.77 -5.78 2.95
CA GLY A 61 13.18 -5.58 3.29
C GLY A 61 13.50 -6.08 4.71
N THR A 62 14.20 -5.27 5.48
CA THR A 62 14.56 -5.59 6.87
C THR A 62 13.41 -5.41 7.87
N PHE A 63 12.25 -4.90 7.42
CA PHE A 63 11.13 -4.56 8.30
C PHE A 63 10.12 -5.70 8.48
N GLY A 64 10.28 -6.82 7.75
CA GLY A 64 9.40 -7.97 7.90
C GLY A 64 9.59 -9.04 6.84
N GLN A 65 8.66 -10.00 6.82
CA GLN A 65 8.61 -10.99 5.75
C GLN A 65 7.95 -10.40 4.50
N SER A 66 8.45 -10.79 3.33
CA SER A 66 7.82 -10.47 2.06
C SER A 66 6.40 -11.02 2.02
N ILE A 67 5.44 -10.22 1.57
CA ILE A 67 4.02 -10.57 1.57
C ILE A 67 3.39 -10.26 0.23
N GLN A 68 2.42 -11.06 -0.20
CA GLN A 68 1.69 -10.77 -1.44
C GLN A 68 0.69 -9.62 -1.23
N ILE A 69 0.47 -8.84 -2.29
CA ILE A 69 -0.38 -7.64 -2.24
C ILE A 69 -1.78 -7.95 -1.71
N HIS A 70 -2.40 -9.09 -2.09
CA HIS A 70 -3.76 -9.44 -1.63
C HIS A 70 -3.92 -9.44 -0.10
N HIS A 71 -2.87 -9.74 0.66
CA HIS A 71 -2.93 -9.76 2.13
C HIS A 71 -2.89 -8.38 2.76
N VAL A 72 -2.54 -7.32 2.01
CA VAL A 72 -2.43 -5.94 2.54
C VAL A 72 -3.45 -4.98 1.94
N MET A 73 -4.39 -5.48 1.13
CA MET A 73 -5.44 -4.64 0.53
C MET A 73 -6.56 -4.28 1.49
N ASP A 74 -6.79 -5.10 2.52
CA ASP A 74 -7.87 -4.94 3.50
C ASP A 74 -7.32 -4.70 4.91
N ILE A 75 -7.46 -3.47 5.39
CA ILE A 75 -6.98 -3.06 6.72
C ILE A 75 -7.73 -3.74 7.87
N GLY A 76 -8.94 -4.26 7.62
CA GLY A 76 -9.77 -4.95 8.61
C GLY A 76 -9.51 -6.45 8.71
N ASN A 77 -8.59 -6.99 7.90
CA ASN A 77 -8.28 -8.41 7.91
C ASN A 77 -7.52 -8.83 9.19
N LYS A 78 -7.30 -10.13 9.37
CA LYS A 78 -6.60 -10.69 10.54
C LYS A 78 -5.16 -10.20 10.71
N LEU A 79 -4.49 -9.83 9.61
CA LEU A 79 -3.10 -9.40 9.63
C LEU A 79 -2.95 -7.95 10.10
N LEU A 80 -3.75 -7.04 9.54
CA LEU A 80 -3.64 -5.60 9.77
C LEU A 80 -4.51 -5.14 10.94
N CYS A 81 -5.77 -5.58 10.99
CA CYS A 81 -6.72 -5.40 12.09
C CYS A 81 -6.78 -3.97 12.67
N TYR A 82 -6.91 -2.95 11.82
CA TYR A 82 -7.09 -1.56 12.25
C TYR A 82 -8.21 -0.84 11.49
N THR A 83 -8.59 0.35 11.97
CA THR A 83 -9.57 1.21 11.31
C THR A 83 -9.20 2.68 11.45
N TYR A 84 -9.76 3.53 10.60
CA TYR A 84 -9.66 4.98 10.70
C TYR A 84 -10.99 5.57 11.18
N VAL A 85 -10.88 6.58 12.05
CA VAL A 85 -12.02 7.38 12.53
C VAL A 85 -12.22 8.62 11.64
#